data_AF-A0A663LPX6-F1
#
_entry.id   AF-A0A663LPX6-F1
#
_cell.length_a   1.000
_cell.length_b   1.000
_cell.length_c   1.000
_cell.angle_alpha   90.00
_cell.angle_beta   90.00
_cell.angle_gamma   90.00
#
_symmetry.space_group_name_H-M   'P 1'
#
loop_
_entity.id
_entity.type
_entity.pdbx_description
1 polymer ?
#
loop_
_entity_poly.entity_id
_entity_poly.type
_entity_poly.pdbx_seq_one_letter_code
_entity_poly.pdbx_strand_id
1 'polypeptide(L)'
;MTDVFLICFSVVNPASFQNVKEEWVPELKEYAPNVPFLLVGTQIDLRDDPKTLARLNDMKEKPISVEQGHKLAKEIGAYCYVECSALTQKGLKTVFDEAIIAILTPKKHTVKKRIGSRCINCCLIT
;
A
#
# COMPACT_ATOMS: atom_id res chain seq x y z
N MET A 1 4.98 21.78 0.32
CA MET A 1 4.75 20.92 1.50
C MET A 1 3.62 19.99 1.11
N THR A 2 3.80 18.68 1.32
CA THR A 2 2.76 17.67 1.04
C THR A 2 2.33 17.10 2.37
N ASP A 3 1.02 17.10 2.64
CA ASP A 3 0.48 16.68 3.95
C ASP A 3 0.08 15.20 3.98
N VAL A 4 -0.25 14.61 2.83
CA VAL A 4 -0.61 13.19 2.69
C VAL A 4 -0.30 12.71 1.27
N PHE A 5 0.10 11.45 1.13
CA PHE A 5 0.22 10.79 -0.17
C PHE A 5 -0.87 9.71 -0.34
N LEU A 6 -1.32 9.52 -1.58
CA LEU A 6 -2.17 8.40 -1.97
C LEU A 6 -1.35 7.48 -2.86
N ILE A 7 -1.06 6.26 -2.37
CA ILE A 7 -0.40 5.24 -3.16
C ILE A 7 -1.46 4.33 -3.75
N CYS A 8 -1.65 4.42 -5.07
CA CYS A 8 -2.73 3.76 -5.77
C CYS A 8 -2.23 2.55 -6.55
N PHE A 9 -2.96 1.45 -6.50
CA PHE A 9 -2.79 0.31 -7.42
C PHE A 9 -4.14 -0.08 -8.02
N SER A 10 -4.14 -0.85 -9.09
CA SER A 10 -5.37 -1.41 -9.65
C SER A 10 -5.61 -2.82 -9.14
N VAL A 11 -6.83 -3.08 -8.66
CA VAL A 11 -7.19 -4.41 -8.16
C VAL A 11 -7.23 -5.47 -9.26
N VAL A 12 -7.16 -5.08 -10.54
CA VAL A 12 -7.14 -5.97 -11.70
C VAL A 12 -5.83 -5.86 -12.51
N ASN A 13 -4.79 -5.30 -11.90
CA ASN A 13 -3.43 -5.28 -12.40
C ASN A 13 -2.45 -5.69 -11.28
N PRO A 14 -2.20 -6.99 -11.08
CA PRO A 14 -1.34 -7.49 -10.00
C PRO A 14 0.09 -6.94 -10.01
N ALA A 15 0.65 -6.62 -11.18
CA ALA A 15 1.97 -5.97 -11.26
C ALA A 15 1.97 -4.59 -10.56
N SER A 16 0.89 -3.81 -10.70
CA SER A 16 0.78 -2.53 -9.98
C SER A 16 0.74 -2.69 -8.47
N PHE A 17 0.18 -3.80 -7.96
CA PHE A 17 0.17 -4.12 -6.54
C PHE A 17 1.56 -4.52 -6.02
N GLN A 18 2.36 -5.23 -6.84
CA GLN A 18 3.75 -5.57 -6.49
C GLN A 18 4.63 -4.31 -6.43
N ASN A 19 4.52 -3.42 -7.42
CA ASN A 19 5.30 -2.19 -7.50
C ASN A 19 5.12 -1.26 -6.28
N VAL A 20 3.95 -1.28 -5.62
CA VAL A 20 3.72 -0.55 -4.37
C VAL A 20 4.79 -0.87 -3.33
N LYS A 21 5.06 -2.17 -3.13
CA LYS A 21 5.98 -2.64 -2.10
C LYS A 21 7.44 -2.53 -2.54
N GLU A 22 7.69 -2.79 -3.81
CA GLU A 22 9.05 -2.96 -4.35
C GLU A 22 9.69 -1.62 -4.72
N GLU A 23 8.90 -0.66 -5.21
CA GLU A 23 9.43 0.59 -5.78
C GLU A 23 8.82 1.82 -5.09
N TRP A 24 7.49 1.97 -5.12
CA TRP A 24 6.86 3.26 -4.81
C TRP A 24 6.90 3.63 -3.33
N VAL A 25 6.67 2.67 -2.42
CA VAL A 25 6.77 2.94 -0.98
C VAL A 25 8.22 3.16 -0.53
N PRO A 26 9.21 2.35 -0.97
CA PRO A 26 10.62 2.65 -0.71
C PRO A 26 11.02 4.07 -1.15
N GLU A 27 10.70 4.45 -2.39
CA GLU A 27 10.98 5.79 -2.93
C GLU A 27 10.31 6.89 -2.09
N LEU A 28 9.02 6.72 -1.76
CA LEU A 28 8.28 7.66 -0.93
C LEU A 28 8.92 7.83 0.45
N LYS A 29 9.40 6.74 1.06
CA LYS A 29 10.03 6.78 2.39
C LYS A 29 11.42 7.42 2.35
N GLU A 30 12.11 7.39 1.22
CA GLU A 30 13.36 8.12 1.02
C GLU A 30 13.11 9.63 0.90
N TYR A 31 12.12 10.02 0.11
CA TYR A 31 11.83 11.44 -0.16
C TYR A 31 11.04 12.14 0.95
N ALA A 32 10.06 11.46 1.56
CA ALA A 32 9.12 12.02 2.52
C ALA A 32 8.83 11.07 3.70
N PRO A 33 9.85 10.72 4.53
CA PRO A 33 9.76 9.67 5.55
C PRO A 33 8.69 9.89 6.63
N ASN A 34 8.27 11.14 6.85
CA ASN A 34 7.35 11.51 7.94
C ASN A 34 5.95 11.89 7.44
N VAL A 35 5.70 11.90 6.12
CA VAL A 35 4.40 12.25 5.57
C VAL A 35 3.53 10.98 5.55
N PRO A 36 2.34 10.99 6.15
CA PRO A 36 1.46 9.83 6.12
C PRO A 36 1.01 9.52 4.69
N PHE A 37 0.70 8.26 4.44
CA PHE A 37 0.16 7.84 3.15
C PHE A 37 -0.91 6.77 3.30
N LEU A 38 -1.86 6.77 2.38
CA LEU A 38 -2.91 5.76 2.27
C LEU A 38 -2.56 4.80 1.15
N LEU A 39 -2.95 3.53 1.32
CA LEU A 39 -2.97 2.57 0.22
C LEU A 39 -4.37 2.55 -0.40
N VAL A 40 -4.48 2.73 -1.71
CA VAL A 40 -5.76 2.82 -2.43
C VAL A 40 -5.84 1.74 -3.51
N GLY A 41 -6.79 0.81 -3.36
CA GLY A 41 -7.15 -0.15 -4.40
C GLY A 41 -8.18 0.46 -5.35
N THR A 42 -7.82 0.63 -6.62
CA THR A 42 -8.67 1.26 -7.64
C THR A 42 -9.31 0.24 -8.58
N GLN A 43 -10.32 0.67 -9.34
CA GLN A 43 -11.02 -0.13 -10.36
C GLN A 43 -11.75 -1.35 -9.77
N ILE A 44 -12.33 -1.22 -8.58
CA ILE A 44 -13.03 -2.34 -7.91
C ILE A 44 -14.27 -2.84 -8.66
N ASP A 45 -14.82 -2.02 -9.55
CA ASP A 45 -15.90 -2.41 -10.48
C ASP A 45 -15.46 -3.51 -11.45
N LEU A 46 -14.16 -3.62 -11.75
CA LEU A 46 -13.63 -4.63 -12.67
C LEU A 46 -13.28 -5.96 -11.99
N ARG A 47 -13.35 -6.04 -10.65
CA ARG A 47 -12.97 -7.25 -9.90
C ARG A 47 -13.81 -8.47 -10.30
N ASP A 48 -15.08 -8.24 -10.62
CA ASP A 48 -16.04 -9.27 -11.01
C ASP A 48 -16.45 -9.16 -12.50
N ASP A 49 -15.78 -8.30 -13.28
CA ASP A 49 -16.07 -8.12 -14.70
C ASP A 49 -15.63 -9.34 -15.52
N PRO A 50 -16.52 -10.03 -16.26
CA PRO A 50 -16.19 -11.27 -16.96
C PRO A 50 -15.05 -11.12 -17.98
N LYS A 51 -14.97 -9.98 -18.69
CA LYS A 51 -13.91 -9.74 -19.68
C LYS A 51 -12.56 -9.57 -18.99
N THR A 52 -12.54 -8.83 -17.89
CA THR A 52 -11.33 -8.63 -17.09
C THR A 52 -10.85 -9.93 -16.46
N LEU A 53 -11.77 -10.73 -15.93
CA LEU A 53 -11.46 -12.06 -15.37
C LEU A 53 -10.91 -13.02 -16.42
N ALA A 54 -11.49 -13.05 -17.63
CA ALA A 54 -10.97 -13.86 -18.73
C ALA A 54 -9.52 -13.48 -19.08
N ARG A 55 -9.24 -12.18 -19.25
CA ARG A 55 -7.88 -11.67 -19.53
C ARG A 55 -6.88 -12.04 -18.44
N LEU A 56 -7.26 -11.91 -17.17
CA LEU A 56 -6.39 -12.28 -16.04
C LEU A 56 -6.12 -13.78 -16.00
N ASN A 57 -7.13 -14.61 -16.27
CA ASN A 57 -6.97 -16.06 -16.35
C ASN A 57 -6.02 -16.48 -17.47
N ASP A 58 -6.06 -15.83 -18.64
CA ASP A 58 -5.11 -16.07 -19.74
C ASP A 58 -3.65 -15.81 -19.29
N MET A 59 -3.47 -14.82 -18.42
CA MET A 59 -2.18 -14.50 -17.79
C MET A 59 -1.86 -15.33 -16.54
N LYS A 60 -2.74 -16.26 -16.14
CA LYS A 60 -2.67 -17.04 -14.89
C LYS A 60 -2.66 -16.18 -13.63
N GLU A 61 -3.26 -15.01 -13.71
CA GLU A 61 -3.39 -14.04 -12.64
C GLU A 61 -4.81 -14.01 -12.07
N LYS A 62 -4.97 -13.36 -10.92
CA LYS A 62 -6.27 -13.14 -10.28
C LYS A 62 -6.35 -11.68 -9.80
N PRO A 63 -7.56 -11.10 -9.73
CA PRO A 63 -7.74 -9.82 -9.08
C PRO A 63 -7.24 -9.84 -7.63
N ILE A 64 -6.76 -8.70 -7.17
CA ILE A 64 -6.33 -8.49 -5.79
C ILE A 64 -7.56 -8.44 -4.89
N SER A 65 -7.55 -9.30 -3.86
CA SER A 65 -8.61 -9.36 -2.85
C SER A 65 -8.48 -8.22 -1.84
N VAL A 66 -9.58 -7.91 -1.17
CA VAL A 66 -9.63 -6.87 -0.13
C VAL A 66 -8.67 -7.22 1.02
N GLU A 67 -8.58 -8.50 1.38
CA GLU A 67 -7.70 -9.02 2.43
C GLU A 67 -6.22 -8.85 2.05
N GLN A 68 -5.85 -9.06 0.78
CA GLN A 68 -4.50 -8.81 0.30
C GLN A 68 -4.13 -7.33 0.42
N GLY A 69 -5.05 -6.43 0.05
CA GLY A 69 -4.88 -4.98 0.22
C GLY A 69 -4.66 -4.57 1.67
N HIS A 70 -5.50 -5.04 2.60
CA HIS A 70 -5.32 -4.78 4.03
C HIS A 70 -3.99 -5.34 4.57
N LYS A 71 -3.61 -6.55 4.14
CA LYS A 71 -2.34 -7.17 4.54
C LYS A 71 -1.16 -6.31 4.08
N LEU A 72 -1.17 -5.85 2.83
CA LEU A 72 -0.12 -5.00 2.29
C LEU A 72 -0.05 -3.66 3.02
N ALA A 73 -1.18 -2.99 3.24
CA ALA A 73 -1.21 -1.72 3.97
C ALA A 73 -0.56 -1.82 5.36
N LYS A 74 -0.84 -2.91 6.10
CA LYS A 74 -0.20 -3.18 7.39
C LYS A 74 1.30 -3.42 7.26
N GLU A 75 1.72 -4.16 6.23
CA GLU A 75 3.13 -4.48 5.98
C GLU A 75 3.96 -3.23 5.63
N ILE A 76 3.43 -2.37 4.77
CA ILE A 76 4.13 -1.16 4.32
C ILE A 76 4.02 0.01 5.30
N GLY A 77 3.13 -0.07 6.30
CA GLY A 77 2.91 0.97 7.29
C GLY A 77 2.05 2.13 6.77
N ALA A 78 1.13 1.85 5.86
CA ALA A 78 0.13 2.82 5.41
C ALA A 78 -0.83 3.19 6.55
N TYR A 79 -1.40 4.40 6.51
CA TYR A 79 -2.38 4.86 7.49
C TYR A 79 -3.62 3.94 7.53
N CYS A 80 -4.16 3.63 6.35
CA CYS A 80 -5.24 2.67 6.13
C CYS A 80 -5.18 2.12 4.69
N TYR A 81 -6.04 1.14 4.44
CA TYR A 81 -6.36 0.65 3.09
C TYR A 81 -7.79 1.04 2.77
N VAL A 82 -8.00 1.63 1.60
CA VAL A 82 -9.32 2.00 1.07
C VAL A 82 -9.45 1.54 -0.38
N GLU A 83 -10.67 1.25 -0.80
CA GLU A 83 -10.97 0.82 -2.16
C GLU A 83 -11.96 1.76 -2.84
N CYS A 84 -11.75 2.02 -4.13
CA CYS A 84 -12.66 2.85 -4.90
C CYS A 84 -12.82 2.40 -6.34
N SER A 85 -13.94 2.83 -6.93
CA SER A 85 -14.21 2.79 -8.35
C SER A 85 -14.51 4.20 -8.81
N ALA A 86 -13.69 4.73 -9.70
CA ALA A 86 -13.96 6.04 -10.30
C ALA A 86 -15.21 6.00 -11.19
N LEU A 87 -15.46 4.86 -11.85
CA LEU A 87 -16.59 4.67 -12.76
C LEU A 87 -17.93 4.67 -12.02
N THR A 88 -18.04 3.89 -10.94
CA THR A 88 -19.28 3.76 -10.16
C THR A 88 -19.37 4.75 -9.00
N GLN A 89 -18.32 5.56 -8.81
CA GLN A 89 -18.11 6.48 -7.68
C GLN A 89 -18.08 5.81 -6.29
N LYS A 90 -18.17 4.47 -6.22
CA LYS A 90 -18.09 3.72 -4.98
C LYS A 90 -16.75 3.97 -4.29
N GLY A 91 -16.78 4.36 -3.02
CA GLY A 91 -15.59 4.55 -2.18
C GLY A 91 -14.78 5.83 -2.43
N LEU A 92 -15.07 6.62 -3.47
CA LEU A 92 -14.31 7.85 -3.76
C LEU A 92 -14.34 8.83 -2.58
N LYS A 93 -15.52 9.10 -2.02
CA LYS A 93 -15.65 9.99 -0.86
C LYS A 93 -14.80 9.50 0.32
N THR A 94 -14.81 8.19 0.58
CA THR A 94 -14.03 7.58 1.67
C THR A 94 -12.53 7.78 1.49
N VAL A 95 -12.01 7.69 0.26
CA VAL A 95 -10.58 7.97 -0.01
C VAL A 95 -10.20 9.38 0.45
N PHE A 96 -11.01 10.38 0.11
CA PHE A 96 -10.75 11.77 0.49
C PHE A 96 -10.97 12.03 1.98
N ASP A 97 -12.03 11.47 2.56
CA ASP A 97 -12.30 11.60 4.00
C ASP A 97 -11.13 11.02 4.82
N GLU A 98 -10.64 9.83 4.48
CA GLU A 98 -9.53 9.18 5.17
C GLU A 98 -8.21 9.93 4.98
N ALA A 99 -7.99 10.56 3.82
CA ALA A 99 -6.82 11.41 3.59
C ALA A 99 -6.80 12.62 4.52
N ILE A 100 -7.96 13.25 4.73
CA ILE A 100 -8.12 14.36 5.68
C ILE A 100 -7.89 13.86 7.11
N ILE A 101 -8.50 12.73 7.49
CA ILE A 101 -8.37 12.15 8.82
C ILE A 101 -6.90 11.77 9.13
N ALA A 102 -6.15 11.27 8.15
CA ALA A 102 -4.74 10.93 8.31
C ALA A 102 -3.87 12.12 8.73
N ILE A 103 -4.24 13.32 8.28
CA ILE A 103 -3.56 14.58 8.64
C ILE A 103 -4.02 15.06 10.01
N LEU A 104 -5.33 15.04 10.27
CA LEU A 104 -5.91 15.57 11.51
C LEU A 104 -5.65 14.67 12.73
N THR A 105 -5.48 13.36 12.52
CA THR A 105 -5.30 12.36 13.59
C THR A 105 -4.09 11.47 13.29
N PRO A 106 -2.85 11.96 13.51
CA PRO A 106 -1.65 11.19 13.23
C PRO A 106 -1.59 9.94 14.12
N LYS A 107 -1.52 8.76 13.51
CA LYS A 107 -1.21 7.53 14.26
C LYS A 107 0.25 7.65 14.75
N LYS A 108 0.48 7.47 16.05
CA LYS A 108 1.85 7.38 16.60
C LYS A 108 2.57 6.22 15.88
N HIS A 109 3.45 6.53 14.93
CA HIS A 109 4.27 5.53 14.26
C HIS A 109 5.14 4.84 15.33
N THR A 110 4.82 3.60 15.69
CA THR A 110 5.73 2.76 16.46
C THR A 110 6.82 2.31 15.51
N VAL A 111 7.90 3.08 15.44
CA VAL A 111 9.13 2.64 14.78
C VAL A 111 9.58 1.37 15.50
N LYS A 112 9.38 0.20 14.87
CA LYS A 112 10.05 -1.02 15.32
C LYS A 112 11.55 -0.79 15.11
N LYS A 113 12.26 -0.38 16.16
CA LYS A 113 13.72 -0.42 16.20
C LYS A 113 14.14 -1.82 15.76
N ARG A 114 14.82 -1.94 14.62
CA ARG A 114 15.62 -3.12 14.33
C ARG A 114 16.65 -3.20 15.45
N ILE A 115 16.47 -4.16 16.36
CA ILE A 115 17.51 -4.51 17.31
C ILE A 115 18.64 -5.06 16.45
N GLY A 116 19.65 -4.23 16.20
CA GLY A 116 20.87 -4.67 15.55
C GLY A 116 21.45 -5.81 16.38
N SER A 117 21.58 -6.98 15.77
CA SER A 117 22.42 -8.05 16.30
C SER A 117 23.82 -7.46 16.44
N ARG A 118 24.23 -7.17 17.67
CA ARG A 118 25.62 -6.83 17.96
C ARG A 118 26.46 -8.03 17.52
N CYS A 119 27.27 -7.85 16.48
CA CYS A 119 28.46 -8.65 16.29
C CYS A 119 29.31 -8.45 17.55
N ILE A 120 29.56 -9.53 18.29
CA ILE A 120 30.56 -9.55 19.35
C ILE A 120 31.52 -10.68 19.01
N ASN A 121 32.80 -10.30 19.01
CA ASN A 121 34.02 -11.10 18.85
C ASN A 121 34.46 -11.47 17.42
N CYS A 122 35.01 -10.45 16.75
CA CYS A 122 36.34 -10.60 16.15
C CYS A 122 37.40 -10.54 17.27
N CYS A 123 38.55 -11.21 17.06
CA CYS A 123 39.75 -11.33 17.90
C CYS A 123 39.76 -12.41 18.99
N LEU A 124 40.20 -13.62 18.61
CA LEU A 124 41.20 -14.40 19.36
C LEU A 124 42.15 -15.06 18.36
N ILE A 125 43.23 -14.35 18.03
CA ILE A 125 44.51 -14.95 17.64
C ILE A 125 45.44 -14.62 18.80
N THR A 126 45.64 -15.57 19.70
CA THR A 126 46.92 -15.87 20.38
C THR A 126 46.82 -17.24 21.00
#